data_AF-A0A7S1XRM5-F1
#
_entry.id   AF-A0A7S1XRM5-F1
#
_cell.length_a   1.000
_cell.length_b   1.000
_cell.length_c   1.000
_cell.angle_alpha   90.00
_cell.angle_beta   90.00
_cell.angle_gamma   90.00
#
_symmetry.space_group_name_H-M   'P 1'
#
loop_
_entity.id
_entity.type
_entity.pdbx_description
1 polymer ?
#
loop_
_entity_poly.entity_id
_entity_poly.type
_entity_poly.pdbx_seq_one_letter_code
_entity_poly.pdbx_strand_id
1 'polypeptide(L)'
;GKRPHGAPLVFIPANTRGELLVRRGAVASDRQVLLSIYTRAPGEDPAHGLVIEAYDPEESITAVLHVGASDLLKQVNYRHELLMDDRIVETADLLLYRLTMEITPARSWKLHMDPAMVPDLFEEEPPPSSEAGDGDAAAAAAA
;
A
#
# COMPACT_ATOMS: atom_id res chain seq x y z
N GLY A 1 2.85 49.38 -26.24
CA GLY A 1 3.45 48.11 -25.81
C GLY A 1 2.40 47.02 -25.82
N LYS A 2 2.59 45.98 -26.63
CA LYS A 2 1.66 44.85 -26.74
C LYS A 2 1.87 43.95 -25.51
N ARG A 3 0.85 43.78 -24.66
CA ARG A 3 0.94 42.85 -23.51
C ARG A 3 1.10 41.43 -24.06
N PRO A 4 2.03 40.61 -23.56
CA PRO A 4 2.10 39.21 -23.95
C PRO A 4 0.83 38.51 -23.44
N HIS A 5 0.03 37.99 -24.37
CA HIS A 5 -1.06 37.07 -24.05
C HIS A 5 -0.43 35.71 -23.77
N GLY A 6 -0.39 35.31 -22.50
CA GLY A 6 0.09 34.00 -22.10
C GLY A 6 -0.75 32.90 -22.75
N ALA A 7 -0.10 31.94 -23.40
CA ALA A 7 -0.75 30.74 -23.87
C ALA A 7 -1.44 30.05 -22.68
N PRO A 8 -2.64 29.46 -22.86
CA PRO A 8 -3.30 28.73 -21.79
C PRO A 8 -2.34 27.65 -21.27
N LEU A 9 -2.07 27.68 -19.97
CA LEU A 9 -1.34 26.61 -19.27
C LEU A 9 -2.15 25.33 -19.49
N VAL A 10 -1.66 24.47 -20.37
CA VAL A 10 -2.18 23.11 -20.50
C VAL A 10 -1.86 22.43 -19.18
N PHE A 11 -2.88 22.23 -18.35
CA PHE A 11 -2.76 21.39 -17.17
C PHE A 11 -2.52 19.96 -17.64
N ILE A 12 -1.26 19.53 -17.59
CA ILE A 12 -0.89 18.13 -17.75
C ILE A 12 -0.97 17.56 -16.34
N PRO A 13 -1.92 16.65 -16.03
CA PRO A 13 -1.95 15.99 -14.75
C PRO A 13 -0.59 15.33 -14.54
N ALA A 14 0.06 15.59 -13.41
CA ALA A 14 1.31 14.93 -13.09
C ALA A 14 1.06 13.41 -13.11
N ASN A 15 1.74 12.70 -14.01
CA ASN A 15 1.75 11.24 -13.98
C ASN A 15 2.52 10.84 -12.72
N THR A 16 1.79 10.57 -11.65
CA THR A 16 2.31 10.24 -10.30
C THR A 16 2.49 8.73 -10.14
N ARG A 17 2.74 8.03 -11.24
CA ARG A 17 3.06 6.60 -11.23
C ARG A 17 4.56 6.44 -11.36
N GLY A 18 5.18 5.96 -10.29
CA GLY A 18 6.55 5.51 -10.28
C GLY A 18 6.67 4.06 -10.72
N GLU A 19 7.33 3.27 -9.88
CA GLU A 19 7.58 1.85 -10.11
C GLU A 19 6.34 1.03 -9.78
N LEU A 20 6.06 0.02 -10.61
CA LEU A 20 5.01 -0.96 -10.35
C LEU A 20 5.49 -1.96 -9.30
N LEU A 21 4.77 -2.05 -8.18
CA LEU A 21 5.05 -2.97 -7.08
C LEU A 21 4.25 -4.26 -7.22
N VAL A 22 2.94 -4.12 -7.45
CA VAL A 22 1.99 -5.25 -7.49
C VAL A 22 1.03 -5.06 -8.65
N ARG A 23 0.71 -6.15 -9.36
CA ARG A 23 -0.37 -6.19 -10.35
C ARG A 23 -1.14 -7.49 -10.26
N ARG A 24 -2.45 -7.41 -10.06
CA ARG A 24 -3.30 -8.57 -9.76
C ARG A 24 -4.68 -8.44 -10.38
N GLY A 25 -5.19 -9.53 -10.94
CA GLY A 25 -6.60 -9.64 -11.31
C GLY A 25 -7.45 -9.91 -10.07
N ALA A 26 -8.57 -9.21 -9.94
CA ALA A 26 -9.52 -9.39 -8.85
C ALA A 26 -10.96 -9.34 -9.37
N VAL A 27 -11.90 -9.83 -8.56
CA VAL A 27 -13.33 -9.70 -8.83
C VAL A 27 -13.92 -8.73 -7.83
N ALA A 28 -14.54 -7.65 -8.32
CA ALA A 28 -15.19 -6.65 -7.50
C ALA A 28 -16.59 -6.37 -8.05
N SER A 29 -17.63 -6.61 -7.24
CA SER A 29 -19.04 -6.46 -7.65
C SER A 29 -19.37 -7.22 -8.95
N ASP A 30 -18.99 -8.49 -9.00
CA ASP A 30 -19.16 -9.40 -10.16
C ASP A 30 -18.41 -9.00 -11.45
N ARG A 31 -17.51 -8.00 -11.38
CA ARG A 31 -16.69 -7.56 -12.50
C ARG A 31 -15.23 -7.95 -12.31
N GLN A 32 -14.58 -8.34 -13.41
CA GLN A 32 -13.14 -8.55 -13.44
C GLN A 32 -12.43 -7.20 -13.47
N VAL A 33 -11.57 -6.96 -12.50
CA VAL A 33 -10.79 -5.73 -12.40
C VAL A 33 -9.31 -6.05 -12.35
N LEU A 34 -8.51 -5.15 -12.90
CA LEU A 34 -7.07 -5.20 -12.78
C LEU A 34 -6.62 -4.18 -11.75
N LEU A 35 -6.08 -4.67 -10.64
CA LEU A 35 -5.48 -3.86 -9.58
C LEU A 35 -3.99 -3.68 -9.85
N SER A 36 -3.49 -2.46 -9.68
CA SER A 36 -2.07 -2.13 -9.77
C SER A 36 -1.67 -1.19 -8.64
N ILE A 37 -0.51 -1.42 -8.02
CA ILE A 37 0.05 -0.56 -6.99
C ILE A 37 1.40 -0.03 -7.46
N TYR A 38 1.59 1.27 -7.35
CA TYR A 38 2.80 1.97 -7.74
C TYR A 38 3.39 2.78 -6.59
N THR A 39 4.70 3.05 -6.63
CA THR A 39 5.26 4.20 -5.91
C THR A 39 4.76 5.51 -6.54
N ARG A 40 4.87 6.62 -5.81
CA ARG A 40 4.34 7.93 -6.24
C ARG A 40 5.16 8.62 -7.33
N ALA A 41 6.43 8.26 -7.48
CA ALA A 41 7.29 8.72 -8.55
C ALA A 41 8.45 7.73 -8.77
N PRO A 42 9.09 7.73 -9.95
CA PRO A 42 10.27 6.89 -10.19
C PRO A 42 11.39 7.20 -9.20
N GLY A 43 11.96 6.17 -8.57
CA GLY A 43 13.00 6.30 -7.55
C GLY A 43 12.54 6.91 -6.22
N GLU A 44 11.24 7.09 -5.99
CA GLU A 44 10.70 7.54 -4.71
C GLU A 44 10.47 6.36 -3.77
N ASP A 45 10.94 6.52 -2.52
CA ASP A 45 10.76 5.54 -1.45
C ASP A 45 9.26 5.23 -1.24
N PRO A 46 8.84 3.96 -1.24
CA PRO A 46 7.44 3.57 -1.02
C PRO A 46 6.84 4.09 0.30
N ALA A 47 7.65 4.35 1.32
CA ALA A 47 7.20 4.94 2.58
C ALA A 47 6.62 6.36 2.41
N HIS A 48 6.94 7.07 1.32
CA HIS A 48 6.36 8.38 1.01
C HIS A 48 4.92 8.31 0.46
N GLY A 49 4.45 7.11 0.16
CA GLY A 49 3.09 6.84 -0.25
C GLY A 49 3.01 5.94 -1.46
N LEU A 50 1.77 5.52 -1.76
CA LEU A 50 1.46 4.61 -2.86
C LEU A 50 0.34 5.17 -3.73
N VAL A 51 0.29 4.69 -4.97
CA VAL A 51 -0.82 4.92 -5.90
C VAL A 51 -1.44 3.58 -6.23
N ILE A 52 -2.72 3.42 -5.90
CA ILE A 52 -3.48 2.20 -6.16
C ILE A 52 -4.46 2.47 -7.28
N GLU A 53 -4.47 1.63 -8.30
CA GLU A 53 -5.35 1.75 -9.45
C GLU A 53 -6.20 0.51 -9.63
N ALA A 54 -7.46 0.72 -9.97
CA ALA A 54 -8.38 -0.32 -10.40
C ALA A 54 -8.85 0.01 -11.82
N TYR A 55 -8.63 -0.92 -12.76
CA TYR A 55 -9.07 -0.80 -14.14
C TYR A 55 -10.13 -1.85 -14.47
N ASP A 56 -11.28 -1.38 -14.96
CA ASP A 56 -12.34 -2.19 -15.58
C ASP A 56 -12.06 -2.33 -17.09
N PRO A 57 -11.68 -3.51 -17.60
CA PRO A 57 -11.48 -3.70 -19.03
C PRO A 57 -12.80 -3.71 -19.82
N GLU A 58 -13.94 -4.02 -19.20
CA GLU A 58 -15.23 -4.10 -19.90
C GLU A 58 -15.77 -2.71 -20.21
N GLU A 59 -15.77 -1.80 -19.23
CA GLU A 59 -16.23 -0.42 -19.41
C GLU A 59 -15.11 0.57 -19.75
N SER A 60 -13.85 0.13 -19.73
CA SER A 60 -12.67 1.00 -19.86
C SER A 60 -12.63 2.14 -18.84
N ILE A 61 -12.99 1.85 -17.58
CA ILE A 61 -13.01 2.81 -16.47
C ILE A 61 -11.78 2.58 -15.59
N THR A 62 -11.12 3.67 -15.16
CA THR A 62 -10.03 3.63 -14.17
C THR A 62 -10.41 4.43 -12.94
N ALA A 63 -10.22 3.84 -11.76
CA ALA A 63 -10.20 4.55 -10.49
C ALA A 63 -8.78 4.56 -9.92
N VAL A 64 -8.42 5.65 -9.26
CA VAL A 64 -7.11 5.87 -8.67
C VAL A 64 -7.26 6.36 -7.24
N LEU A 65 -6.51 5.76 -6.32
CA LEU A 65 -6.37 6.17 -4.93
C LEU A 65 -4.92 6.53 -4.66
N HIS A 66 -4.70 7.75 -4.19
CA HIS A 66 -3.42 8.18 -3.65
C HIS A 66 -3.42 7.99 -2.13
N VAL A 67 -2.49 7.20 -1.62
CA VAL A 67 -2.26 7.02 -0.19
C VAL A 67 -0.98 7.73 0.17
N GLY A 68 -1.08 8.85 0.91
CA GLY A 68 0.10 9.58 1.38
C GLY A 68 0.80 8.86 2.53
N ALA A 69 2.07 9.21 2.78
CA ALA A 69 2.91 8.62 3.82
C ALA A 69 2.21 8.44 5.18
N SER A 70 1.57 9.50 5.70
CA SER A 70 0.91 9.46 7.02
C SER A 70 -0.27 8.51 7.07
N ASP A 71 -1.01 8.34 5.97
CA ASP A 71 -2.15 7.42 5.92
C ASP A 71 -1.68 5.99 5.66
N LEU A 72 -0.65 5.81 4.83
CA LEU A 72 0.01 4.53 4.61
C LEU A 72 0.57 3.97 5.91
N LEU A 73 1.23 4.81 6.70
CA LEU A 73 1.79 4.42 7.99
C LEU A 73 0.70 3.92 8.96
N LYS A 74 -0.50 4.53 8.95
CA LYS A 74 -1.65 4.03 9.73
C LYS A 74 -2.13 2.67 9.22
N GLN A 75 -2.08 2.42 7.92
CA GLN A 75 -2.46 1.12 7.37
C GLN A 75 -1.54 0.01 7.84
N VAL A 76 -0.26 0.30 8.06
CA VAL A 76 0.72 -0.68 8.58
C VAL A 76 0.88 -0.61 10.10
N ASN A 77 -0.11 -0.09 10.84
CA ASN A 77 -0.07 0.01 12.30
C ASN A 77 1.20 0.71 12.85
N TYR A 78 1.68 1.74 12.13
CA TYR A 78 2.90 2.50 12.45
C TYR A 78 4.22 1.72 12.37
N ARG A 79 4.22 0.54 11.76
CA ARG A 79 5.40 -0.30 11.54
C ARG A 79 6.15 0.11 10.27
N HIS A 80 7.13 1.00 10.42
CA HIS A 80 7.93 1.52 9.31
C HIS A 80 8.71 0.42 8.57
N GLU A 81 9.11 -0.64 9.26
CA GLU A 81 9.84 -1.77 8.68
C GLU A 81 9.06 -2.50 7.58
N LEU A 82 7.72 -2.42 7.60
CA LEU A 82 6.87 -3.01 6.56
C LEU A 82 6.85 -2.21 5.26
N LEU A 83 7.34 -0.96 5.28
CA LEU A 83 7.40 -0.07 4.12
C LEU A 83 8.79 -0.04 3.48
N MET A 84 9.75 -0.81 4.00
CA MET A 84 11.10 -0.93 3.44
C MET A 84 11.10 -1.76 2.14
N ASP A 85 12.09 -1.52 1.28
CA ASP A 85 12.19 -2.11 -0.06
C ASP A 85 12.11 -3.64 -0.09
N ASP A 86 12.58 -4.32 0.95
CA ASP A 86 12.57 -5.78 1.06
C ASP A 86 11.20 -6.36 1.45
N ARG A 87 10.32 -5.55 2.06
CA ARG A 87 8.99 -5.95 2.52
C ARG A 87 7.85 -5.34 1.72
N ILE A 88 8.10 -4.23 1.01
CA ILE A 88 7.05 -3.41 0.41
C ILE A 88 6.15 -4.18 -0.55
N VAL A 89 6.68 -5.10 -1.36
CA VAL A 89 5.87 -5.85 -2.33
C VAL A 89 4.85 -6.74 -1.62
N GLU A 90 5.28 -7.44 -0.56
CA GLU A 90 4.40 -8.25 0.28
C GLU A 90 3.37 -7.38 1.00
N THR A 91 3.84 -6.30 1.64
CA THR A 91 2.97 -5.33 2.33
C THR A 91 1.93 -4.74 1.39
N ALA A 92 2.32 -4.35 0.18
CA ALA A 92 1.42 -3.78 -0.82
C ALA A 92 0.34 -4.78 -1.27
N ASP A 93 0.69 -6.06 -1.48
CA ASP A 93 -0.32 -7.08 -1.80
C ASP A 93 -1.28 -7.31 -0.63
N LEU A 94 -0.78 -7.33 0.61
CA LEU A 94 -1.61 -7.45 1.81
C LEU A 94 -2.57 -6.26 1.98
N LEU A 95 -2.13 -5.04 1.68
CA LEU A 95 -2.97 -3.85 1.75
C LEU A 95 -4.21 -3.93 0.83
N LEU A 96 -4.17 -4.73 -0.25
CA LEU A 96 -5.34 -4.93 -1.10
C LEU A 96 -6.52 -5.58 -0.37
N TYR A 97 -6.29 -6.33 0.72
CA TYR A 97 -7.37 -6.90 1.53
C TYR A 97 -8.17 -5.84 2.31
N ARG A 98 -7.64 -4.62 2.43
CA ARG A 98 -8.32 -3.47 3.02
C ARG A 98 -8.86 -2.50 1.96
N LEU A 99 -8.66 -2.79 0.67
CA LEU A 99 -9.15 -1.96 -0.41
C LEU A 99 -10.65 -2.20 -0.61
N THR A 100 -11.44 -1.15 -0.47
CA THR A 100 -12.86 -1.12 -0.83
C THR A 100 -13.08 -0.33 -2.10
N MET A 101 -14.10 -0.73 -2.85
CA MET A 101 -14.51 -0.07 -4.08
C MET A 101 -15.99 0.27 -4.01
N GLU A 102 -16.32 1.53 -4.21
CA GLU A 102 -17.69 2.05 -4.25
C GLU A 102 -18.01 2.55 -5.66
N ILE A 103 -19.18 2.16 -6.19
CA ILE A 103 -19.71 2.72 -7.43
C ILE A 103 -20.57 3.93 -7.07
N THR A 104 -20.16 5.11 -7.54
CA THR A 104 -20.89 6.34 -7.26
C THR A 104 -22.14 6.46 -8.15
N PRO A 105 -23.10 7.35 -7.80
CA PRO A 105 -24.26 7.62 -8.65
C PRO A 105 -23.92 8.10 -10.07
N ALA A 106 -22.73 8.69 -10.26
CA ALA A 106 -22.22 9.11 -11.56
C ALA A 106 -21.62 7.95 -12.38
N ARG A 107 -21.75 6.70 -11.91
CA ARG A 107 -21.10 5.50 -12.46
C ARG A 107 -19.58 5.57 -12.50
N SER A 108 -18.98 6.45 -11.68
CA SER A 108 -17.54 6.41 -11.44
C SER A 108 -17.23 5.44 -10.31
N TRP A 109 -16.01 4.95 -10.30
CA TRP A 109 -15.50 4.11 -9.21
C TRP A 109 -14.69 4.95 -8.25
N LYS A 110 -14.86 4.68 -6.96
CA LYS A 110 -14.12 5.32 -5.89
C LYS A 110 -13.47 4.25 -5.03
N LEU A 111 -12.17 4.39 -4.83
CA LEU A 111 -11.35 3.47 -4.05
C LEU A 111 -11.08 4.05 -2.67
N HIS A 112 -11.08 3.18 -1.66
CA HIS A 112 -10.84 3.53 -0.28
C HIS A 112 -10.05 2.44 0.43
N MET A 113 -9.25 2.81 1.43
CA MET A 113 -8.64 1.86 2.35
C MET A 113 -9.45 1.85 3.65
N ASP A 114 -9.91 0.68 4.07
CA ASP A 114 -10.63 0.47 5.33
C ASP A 114 -9.83 -0.44 6.27
N PRO A 115 -9.15 0.12 7.28
CA PRO A 115 -8.42 -0.66 8.29
C PRO A 115 -9.30 -1.64 9.07
N ALA A 116 -10.60 -1.38 9.18
CA ALA A 116 -11.51 -2.22 9.95
C ALA A 116 -11.83 -3.56 9.27
N MET A 117 -11.59 -3.69 7.96
CA MET A 117 -11.84 -4.94 7.24
C MET A 117 -10.92 -6.08 7.71
N VAL A 118 -9.65 -5.78 7.97
CA VAL A 118 -8.66 -6.75 8.45
C VAL A 118 -7.77 -6.07 9.49
N PRO A 119 -8.19 -5.98 10.77
CA PRO A 119 -7.46 -5.25 11.80
C PRO A 119 -6.03 -5.79 12.02
N ASP A 120 -5.88 -7.11 11.99
CA ASP A 120 -4.62 -7.83 12.28
C ASP A 120 -3.88 -8.25 11.01
N LEU A 121 -3.89 -7.39 9.98
CA LEU A 121 -3.32 -7.70 8.66
C LEU A 121 -1.83 -8.09 8.71
N PHE A 122 -1.12 -7.58 9.70
CA PHE A 122 0.30 -7.87 9.93
C PHE A 122 0.44 -8.42 11.34
N GLU A 123 0.33 -9.75 11.50
CA GLU A 123 0.47 -10.43 12.79
C GLU A 123 1.72 -9.92 13.55
N GLU A 124 1.61 -9.79 14.86
CA GLU A 124 2.76 -9.58 15.73
C GLU A 124 3.63 -10.84 15.67
N GLU A 125 4.88 -10.69 15.25
CA GLU A 125 5.87 -11.75 15.49
C GLU A 125 5.89 -11.99 17.00
N PRO A 126 5.64 -13.22 17.49
CA PRO A 126 5.66 -13.48 18.92
C PRO A 126 7.03 -13.03 19.45
N PRO A 127 7.08 -12.40 20.65
CA PRO A 127 8.34 -11.97 21.21
C PRO A 127 9.29 -13.18 21.23
N PRO A 128 10.57 -13.01 20.88
CA PRO A 128 11.52 -14.12 20.90
C PRO A 128 11.41 -14.74 22.29
N SER A 129 11.00 -16.02 22.33
CA SER A 129 10.92 -16.79 23.56
C SER A 129 12.21 -16.53 24.30
N SER A 130 12.14 -15.81 25.43
CA SER A 130 13.31 -15.58 26.26
C SER A 130 13.84 -16.96 26.59
N GLU A 131 14.97 -17.34 25.99
CA GLU A 131 15.69 -18.51 26.43
C GLU A 131 15.86 -18.36 27.94
N ALA A 132 15.33 -19.32 28.68
CA ALA A 132 15.53 -19.40 30.11
C ALA A 132 17.04 -19.57 30.35
N GLY A 133 17.70 -18.45 30.58
CA GLY A 133 19.08 -18.40 30.99
C GLY A 133 19.25 -19.08 32.35
N ASP A 134 20.31 -19.87 32.41
CA ASP A 134 21.13 -20.19 33.58
C ASP A 134 20.55 -21.09 34.67
N GLY A 135 20.97 -22.35 34.57
CA GLY A 135 21.19 -23.25 35.70
C GLY A 135 22.56 -23.91 35.59
N ASP A 136 23.64 -23.13 35.66
CA ASP A 136 24.97 -23.66 35.96
C ASP A 136 25.02 -24.07 37.44
N ALA A 137 25.22 -25.35 37.69
CA ALA A 137 25.57 -25.89 38.99
C ALA A 137 26.56 -27.04 38.80
N ALA A 138 27.80 -26.69 38.45
CA ALA A 138 28.95 -27.52 38.78
C ALA A 138 29.09 -27.62 40.32
N ALA A 139 28.91 -28.83 40.86
CA ALA A 139 29.41 -29.20 42.18
C ALA A 139 30.23 -30.48 42.07
N ALA A 140 31.49 -30.35 42.48
CA ALA A 140 32.61 -31.26 42.32
C ALA A 140 32.47 -32.59 43.08
N ALA A 141 33.24 -33.57 42.59
CA ALA A 141 33.60 -34.80 43.26
C ALA A 141 34.33 -34.57 44.59
N ALA A 142 34.03 -35.38 45.62
CA ALA A 142 34.97 -35.97 46.57
C ALA A 142 34.23 -36.76 47.68
N ALA A 143 34.24 -38.09 47.60
CA ALA A 143 34.42 -39.09 48.69
C ALA A 143 33.99 -40.48 48.21
#